data_AF-A0A093P6X2-F1
#
_entry.id   AF-A0A093P6X2-F1
#
_cell.length_a   1.000
_cell.length_b   1.000
_cell.length_c   1.000
_cell.angle_alpha   90.00
_cell.angle_beta   90.00
_cell.angle_gamma   90.00
#
_symmetry.space_group_name_H-M   'P 1'
#
loop_
_entity.id
_entity.type
_entity.pdbx_description
1 polymer ?
#
loop_
_entity_poly.entity_id
_entity_poly.type
_entity_poly.pdbx_seq_one_letter_code
_entity_poly.pdbx_strand_id
1 'polypeptide(L)'
;LNGSHPRRIKLTAPNINLSLDQSEGSVLSDDNLDTPDEIDINVDDLDTPDEADSFEYTGQEEQAATKDASQEESESIPEYTAEEEREDNRLWRTVVIGEQEQRIDMKVIEPYKKVISHGGYYGDGLNAIIVFAACFLPDSSRTDYNYVMENLFLYVISTLELMVAEDYMIVYLNGATPRRRMPGLGWMKKCYQMIDRRLRKNLKSFIIVHPSWFIRTILAVTRPFISSKFSSKIQYVNTLAELREMIPMEYVHIPD
;
A
#
# COMPACT_ATOMS: atom_id res chain seq x y z
N LEU A 1 35.87 36.07 38.20
CA LEU A 1 35.11 35.37 39.27
C LEU A 1 33.62 35.62 39.04
N ASN A 2 32.83 34.56 39.20
CA ASN A 2 31.36 34.43 39.15
C ASN A 2 30.69 34.22 37.79
N GLY A 3 30.44 32.93 37.53
CA GLY A 3 29.64 32.39 36.44
C GLY A 3 28.14 32.42 36.69
N SER A 4 27.39 32.38 35.59
CA SER A 4 25.93 32.21 35.57
C SER A 4 25.57 30.82 35.05
N HIS A 5 24.99 29.97 35.91
CA HIS A 5 24.39 28.70 35.50
C HIS A 5 23.02 28.92 34.85
N PRO A 6 22.68 28.25 33.74
CA PRO A 6 21.31 28.20 33.24
C PRO A 6 20.48 27.18 34.04
N ARG A 7 19.33 27.61 34.58
CA ARG A 7 18.37 26.74 35.29
C ARG A 7 17.61 25.86 34.29
N ARG A 8 17.70 24.53 34.46
CA ARG A 8 16.82 23.55 33.78
C ARG A 8 15.40 23.64 34.34
N ILE A 9 14.42 23.86 33.48
CA ILE A 9 12.99 23.77 33.81
C ILE A 9 12.58 22.30 33.68
N LYS A 10 12.17 21.67 34.79
CA LYS A 10 11.50 20.36 34.78
C LYS A 10 10.01 20.58 34.57
N LEU A 11 9.46 20.00 33.50
CA LEU A 11 8.02 19.85 33.29
C LEU A 11 7.58 18.53 33.89
N THR A 12 6.63 18.57 34.83
CA THR A 12 6.00 17.39 35.43
C THR A 12 4.70 17.10 34.70
N ALA A 13 4.48 15.86 34.27
CA ALA A 13 3.24 15.44 33.62
C ALA A 13 2.09 15.31 34.65
N PRO A 14 0.82 15.56 34.27
CA PRO A 14 -0.32 15.41 35.16
C PRO A 14 -0.74 13.93 35.35
N ASN A 15 -1.27 13.62 36.53
CA ASN A 15 -1.81 12.29 36.86
C ASN A 15 -3.18 12.07 36.19
N ILE A 16 -3.29 10.98 35.44
CA ILE A 16 -4.53 10.49 34.85
C ILE A 16 -5.08 9.36 35.72
N ASN A 17 -6.23 9.59 36.35
CA ASN A 17 -7.03 8.55 37.00
C ASN A 17 -8.09 8.06 36.01
N LEU A 18 -7.99 6.80 35.59
CA LEU A 18 -8.98 6.11 34.77
C LEU A 18 -9.89 5.30 35.69
N SER A 19 -11.13 5.75 35.88
CA SER A 19 -12.21 4.93 36.43
C SER A 19 -12.89 4.19 35.28
N LEU A 20 -12.71 2.87 35.22
CA LEU A 20 -13.51 1.98 34.36
C LEU A 20 -14.88 1.78 35.03
N ASP A 21 -15.94 2.26 34.38
CA ASP A 21 -17.30 1.96 34.77
C ASP A 21 -17.77 0.68 34.06
N GLN A 22 -18.34 -0.24 34.82
CA GLN A 22 -18.91 -1.50 34.34
C GLN A 22 -20.29 -1.23 33.76
N SER A 23 -20.50 -1.56 32.49
CA SER A 23 -21.83 -1.61 31.88
C SER A 23 -22.20 -3.06 31.65
N GLU A 24 -23.10 -3.56 32.49
CA GLU A 24 -23.82 -4.82 32.30
C GLU A 24 -24.97 -4.64 31.29
N GLY A 25 -25.16 -5.68 30.45
CA GLY A 25 -26.48 -6.16 30.04
C GLY A 25 -27.14 -5.52 28.81
N SER A 26 -27.26 -6.29 27.73
CA SER A 26 -28.55 -6.43 27.06
C SER A 26 -28.65 -7.73 26.25
N VAL A 27 -29.86 -8.25 26.23
CA VAL A 27 -30.33 -9.60 25.99
C VAL A 27 -30.86 -9.80 24.56
N LEU A 28 -30.53 -10.97 24.00
CA LEU A 28 -31.34 -11.88 23.16
C LEU A 28 -32.13 -11.33 21.95
N SER A 29 -31.82 -11.87 20.77
CA SER A 29 -32.84 -12.58 19.97
C SER A 29 -32.19 -13.64 19.06
N ASP A 30 -32.65 -14.87 19.29
CA ASP A 30 -32.64 -16.06 18.44
C ASP A 30 -33.21 -15.80 17.03
N ASP A 31 -32.64 -16.41 15.98
CA ASP A 31 -33.15 -17.67 15.41
C ASP A 31 -32.60 -17.97 14.00
N ASN A 32 -32.19 -19.24 13.85
CA ASN A 32 -32.26 -20.12 12.68
C ASN A 32 -31.11 -20.29 11.65
N LEU A 33 -30.52 -21.51 11.75
CA LEU A 33 -30.11 -22.50 10.72
C LEU A 33 -28.85 -22.17 9.88
N ASP A 34 -27.87 -23.06 9.66
CA ASP A 34 -27.76 -24.52 9.72
C ASP A 34 -26.27 -24.88 9.97
N THR A 35 -25.97 -25.89 10.79
CA THR A 35 -24.67 -26.58 10.83
C THR A 35 -24.74 -27.85 9.96
N PRO A 36 -23.62 -28.27 9.32
CA PRO A 36 -22.77 -29.25 10.00
C PRO A 36 -21.27 -29.07 9.72
N ASP A 37 -20.46 -29.11 10.77
CA ASP A 37 -19.26 -29.95 10.90
C ASP A 37 -18.56 -29.55 12.21
N GLU A 38 -18.90 -30.28 13.28
CA GLU A 38 -18.22 -30.22 14.57
C GLU A 38 -16.84 -30.88 14.43
N ILE A 39 -15.78 -30.06 14.44
CA ILE A 39 -14.42 -30.54 14.71
C ILE A 39 -14.24 -30.46 16.23
N ASP A 40 -14.42 -31.61 16.87
CA ASP A 40 -14.21 -31.79 18.30
C ASP A 40 -12.69 -31.85 18.56
N ILE A 41 -12.08 -30.72 18.92
CA ILE A 41 -10.66 -30.68 19.32
C ILE A 41 -10.60 -31.01 20.81
N ASN A 42 -10.36 -32.28 21.12
CA ASN A 42 -10.10 -32.73 22.48
C ASN A 42 -8.78 -32.09 22.96
N VAL A 43 -8.85 -31.24 24.00
CA VAL A 43 -7.71 -30.45 24.50
C VAL A 43 -6.92 -31.18 25.61
N ASP A 44 -7.16 -32.47 25.80
CA ASP A 44 -6.55 -33.27 26.88
C ASP A 44 -5.41 -34.21 26.44
N ASP A 45 -5.01 -34.20 25.16
CA ASP A 45 -3.92 -35.04 24.62
C ASP A 45 -2.72 -34.21 24.09
N LEU A 46 -2.25 -33.22 24.85
CA LEU A 46 -0.96 -32.60 24.59
C LEU A 46 0.05 -32.98 25.68
N ASP A 47 0.67 -34.15 25.51
CA ASP A 47 1.85 -34.55 26.27
C ASP A 47 2.99 -33.56 26.00
N THR A 48 3.37 -32.78 27.03
CA THR A 48 4.65 -32.07 27.07
C THR A 48 5.79 -33.09 27.21
N PRO A 49 6.73 -33.20 26.25
CA PRO A 49 7.96 -33.93 26.51
C PRO A 49 8.82 -33.11 27.47
N ASP A 50 8.85 -33.55 28.72
CA ASP A 50 9.81 -33.14 29.75
C ASP A 50 11.09 -33.95 29.55
N GLU A 51 12.07 -33.39 28.85
CA GLU A 51 13.45 -33.89 28.89
C GLU A 51 14.38 -32.70 29.11
N ALA A 52 14.66 -32.47 30.39
CA ALA A 52 15.72 -31.59 30.86
C ALA A 52 17.08 -32.28 30.66
N ASP A 53 17.73 -32.02 29.53
CA ASP A 53 19.16 -32.38 29.37
C ASP A 53 20.04 -31.25 29.91
N SER A 54 20.38 -31.40 31.19
CA SER A 54 21.39 -30.61 31.89
C SER A 54 22.78 -30.95 31.35
N PHE A 55 23.36 -30.08 30.53
CA PHE A 55 24.78 -30.18 30.16
C PHE A 55 25.66 -29.74 31.34
N GLU A 56 26.27 -30.73 32.02
CA GLU A 56 27.35 -30.51 32.98
C GLU A 56 28.61 -29.98 32.28
N TYR A 57 29.00 -28.75 32.63
CA TYR A 57 30.33 -28.24 32.33
C TYR A 57 31.33 -28.85 33.31
N THR A 58 31.99 -29.93 32.90
CA THR A 58 33.16 -30.47 33.61
C THR A 58 34.43 -29.79 33.10
N GLY A 59 35.20 -29.26 34.04
CA GLY A 59 36.42 -28.51 33.79
C GLY A 59 37.54 -29.39 33.22
N GLN A 60 38.24 -28.80 32.26
CA GLN A 60 39.70 -28.68 32.15
C GLN A 60 40.54 -29.89 32.61
N GLU A 61 41.15 -30.58 31.63
CA GLU A 61 42.57 -30.96 31.66
C GLU A 61 43.07 -31.34 30.24
N GLU A 62 44.36 -31.15 30.03
CA GLU A 62 45.09 -30.99 28.78
C GLU A 62 45.17 -32.25 27.90
N GLN A 63 45.14 -32.08 26.55
CA GLN A 63 46.11 -32.71 25.64
C GLN A 63 46.03 -32.18 24.21
N ALA A 64 47.22 -32.00 23.63
CA ALA A 64 47.50 -31.40 22.34
C ALA A 64 47.15 -32.29 21.14
N ALA A 65 46.63 -31.70 20.05
CA ALA A 65 47.17 -31.81 18.68
C ALA A 65 46.19 -31.32 17.60
N THR A 66 46.76 -30.59 16.62
CA THR A 66 46.38 -30.50 15.20
C THR A 66 45.11 -29.75 14.76
N LYS A 67 45.34 -28.52 14.27
CA LYS A 67 44.78 -27.83 13.08
C LYS A 67 43.57 -28.48 12.39
N ASP A 68 42.42 -27.80 12.40
CA ASP A 68 42.00 -26.87 11.34
C ASP A 68 40.77 -26.09 11.85
N ALA A 69 40.93 -24.77 12.04
CA ALA A 69 39.81 -23.90 12.41
C ALA A 69 39.29 -23.26 11.13
N SER A 70 38.24 -23.85 10.54
CA SER A 70 37.34 -23.11 9.67
C SER A 70 36.58 -22.12 10.54
N GLN A 71 37.14 -20.91 10.66
CA GLN A 71 36.40 -19.75 11.16
C GLN A 71 35.26 -19.49 10.16
N GLU A 72 34.04 -19.84 10.55
CA GLU A 72 32.87 -19.18 9.99
C GLU A 72 32.96 -17.72 10.44
N GLU A 73 33.48 -16.86 9.56
CA GLU A 73 33.33 -15.41 9.71
C GLU A 73 31.82 -15.14 9.74
N SER A 74 31.28 -14.92 10.93
CA SER A 74 29.95 -14.35 11.09
C SER A 74 29.98 -13.00 10.39
N GLU A 75 29.40 -12.91 9.19
CA GLU A 75 29.22 -11.63 8.50
C GLU A 75 28.49 -10.69 9.46
N SER A 76 29.20 -9.67 9.95
CA SER A 76 28.64 -8.68 10.85
C SER A 76 27.52 -7.94 10.11
N ILE A 77 26.32 -7.93 10.68
CA ILE A 77 25.21 -7.12 10.19
C ILE A 77 25.71 -5.66 10.11
N PRO A 78 25.61 -4.99 8.95
CA PRO A 78 26.05 -3.61 8.81
C PRO A 78 25.42 -2.72 9.90
N GLU A 79 26.25 -2.06 10.71
CA GLU A 79 25.76 -1.08 11.68
C GLU A 79 25.30 0.17 10.95
N TYR A 80 23.99 0.42 11.02
CA TYR A 80 23.37 1.66 10.55
C TYR A 80 23.60 2.77 11.58
N THR A 81 23.95 3.96 11.11
CA THR A 81 23.98 5.15 11.97
C THR A 81 22.57 5.60 12.33
N ALA A 82 22.42 6.29 13.46
CA ALA A 82 21.13 6.86 13.88
C ALA A 82 20.59 7.92 12.89
N GLU A 83 21.47 8.57 12.11
CA GLU A 83 21.09 9.42 10.99
C GLU A 83 20.52 8.60 9.81
N GLU A 84 21.20 7.53 9.39
CA GLU A 84 20.74 6.66 8.30
C GLU A 84 19.41 5.96 8.63
N GLU A 85 19.22 5.54 9.89
CA GLU A 85 17.96 4.94 10.34
C GLU A 85 16.80 5.96 10.34
N ARG A 86 17.08 7.23 10.66
CA ARG A 86 16.10 8.32 10.57
C ARG A 86 15.77 8.68 9.13
N GLU A 87 16.75 8.66 8.23
CA GLU A 87 16.52 8.88 6.80
C GLU A 87 15.68 7.75 6.20
N ASP A 88 16.02 6.48 6.46
CA ASP A 88 15.24 5.35 5.98
C ASP A 88 13.82 5.36 6.55
N ASN A 89 13.62 5.72 7.83
CA ASN A 89 12.27 5.90 8.39
C ASN A 89 11.46 7.03 7.72
N ARG A 90 12.10 8.13 7.28
CA ARG A 90 11.44 9.21 6.52
C ARG A 90 11.02 8.79 5.11
N LEU A 91 11.64 7.74 4.58
CA LEU A 91 11.31 7.19 3.26
C LEU A 91 10.08 6.29 3.31
N TRP A 92 9.60 5.88 4.48
CA TRP A 92 8.32 5.20 4.61
C TRP A 92 7.18 6.19 4.89
N ARG A 93 6.06 6.03 4.20
CA ARG A 93 4.83 6.79 4.44
C ARG A 93 3.71 5.85 4.87
N THR A 94 3.20 6.03 6.09
CA THR A 94 1.99 5.33 6.54
C THR A 94 0.75 5.98 5.94
N VAL A 95 -0.14 5.16 5.39
CA VAL A 95 -1.42 5.56 4.82
C VAL A 95 -2.50 4.62 5.34
N VAL A 96 -3.74 5.12 5.42
CA VAL A 96 -4.91 4.29 5.73
C VAL A 96 -5.65 4.08 4.43
N ILE A 97 -5.81 2.83 3.99
CA ILE A 97 -6.58 2.47 2.79
C ILE A 97 -7.74 1.59 3.24
N GLY A 98 -8.95 2.12 3.16
CA GLY A 98 -10.12 1.52 3.80
C GLY A 98 -9.98 1.54 5.33
N GLU A 99 -9.88 0.36 5.94
CA GLU A 99 -9.73 0.18 7.40
C GLU A 99 -8.34 -0.32 7.80
N GLN A 100 -7.42 -0.46 6.84
CA GLN A 100 -6.09 -1.01 7.06
C GLN A 100 -5.02 0.06 6.99
N GLU A 101 -4.11 0.08 7.97
CA GLU A 101 -2.87 0.82 7.89
C GLU A 101 -1.89 0.09 6.97
N GLN A 102 -1.33 0.82 6.01
CA GLN A 102 -0.32 0.31 5.08
C GLN A 102 0.86 1.26 5.04
N ARG A 103 2.05 0.72 4.80
CA ARG A 103 3.29 1.50 4.67
C ARG A 103 3.75 1.47 3.22
N ILE A 104 4.04 2.66 2.69
CA ILE A 104 4.55 2.86 1.33
C ILE A 104 6.03 3.21 1.45
N ASP A 105 6.88 2.45 0.77
CA ASP A 105 8.27 2.85 0.55
C ASP A 105 8.33 3.94 -0.52
N MET A 106 8.50 5.19 -0.10
CA MET A 106 8.59 6.36 -0.97
C MET A 106 9.90 6.42 -1.76
N LYS A 107 10.94 5.69 -1.36
CA LYS A 107 12.24 5.62 -2.07
C LYS A 107 12.05 4.96 -3.43
N VAL A 108 11.38 3.80 -3.45
CA VAL A 108 11.14 3.07 -4.71
C VAL A 108 10.09 3.74 -5.59
N ILE A 109 9.23 4.58 -5.01
CA ILE A 109 8.17 5.30 -5.74
C ILE A 109 8.61 6.64 -6.30
N GLU A 110 9.67 7.25 -5.77
CA GLU A 110 10.17 8.55 -6.21
C GLU A 110 10.25 8.71 -7.75
N PRO A 111 10.81 7.75 -8.53
CA PRO A 111 10.93 7.89 -9.97
C PRO A 111 9.58 7.86 -10.72
N TYR A 112 8.53 7.35 -10.07
CA TYR A 112 7.23 7.06 -10.69
C TYR A 112 6.12 7.97 -10.19
N LYS A 113 6.40 8.95 -9.32
CA LYS A 113 5.40 9.89 -8.77
C LYS A 113 4.59 10.63 -9.84
N LYS A 114 5.20 10.86 -11.01
CA LYS A 114 4.56 11.50 -12.17
C LYS A 114 3.45 10.66 -12.82
N VAL A 115 3.28 9.40 -12.43
CA VAL A 115 2.20 8.53 -12.94
C VAL A 115 0.82 9.10 -12.64
N ILE A 116 0.67 9.91 -11.59
CA ILE A 116 -0.59 10.54 -11.20
C ILE A 116 -0.40 12.04 -11.02
N SER A 117 -1.32 12.84 -11.54
CA SER A 117 -1.33 14.30 -11.37
C SER A 117 -2.74 14.87 -11.36
N HIS A 118 -2.88 16.08 -10.81
CA HIS A 118 -4.12 16.84 -10.87
C HIS A 118 -4.22 17.58 -12.22
N GLY A 119 -5.29 17.34 -12.97
CA GLY A 119 -5.54 17.88 -14.31
C GLY A 119 -6.45 19.11 -14.32
N GLY A 120 -6.73 19.71 -13.16
CA GLY A 120 -7.68 20.81 -13.01
C GLY A 120 -9.04 20.34 -12.53
N TYR A 121 -10.04 21.19 -12.67
CA TYR A 121 -11.42 20.92 -12.24
C TYR A 121 -12.37 21.00 -13.43
N TYR A 122 -13.50 20.29 -13.37
CA TYR A 122 -14.55 20.34 -14.39
C TYR A 122 -15.89 20.80 -13.82
N GLY A 123 -16.81 21.17 -14.71
CA GLY A 123 -18.15 21.63 -14.36
C GLY A 123 -18.12 23.01 -13.70
N ASP A 124 -18.65 23.09 -12.49
CA ASP A 124 -18.66 24.28 -11.63
C ASP A 124 -17.31 24.54 -10.93
N GLY A 125 -16.29 23.73 -11.21
CA GLY A 125 -14.95 23.87 -10.63
C GLY A 125 -14.77 23.14 -9.29
N LEU A 126 -15.76 22.37 -8.83
CA LEU A 126 -15.67 21.62 -7.58
C LEU A 126 -15.13 20.19 -7.78
N ASN A 127 -15.24 19.66 -9.00
CA ASN A 127 -14.96 18.26 -9.29
C ASN A 127 -13.61 18.09 -9.95
N ALA A 128 -12.74 17.27 -9.35
CA ALA A 128 -11.36 17.12 -9.79
C ALA A 128 -11.25 16.27 -11.07
N ILE A 129 -10.30 16.62 -11.94
CA ILE A 129 -9.79 15.76 -13.00
C ILE A 129 -8.47 15.18 -12.53
N ILE A 130 -8.39 13.86 -12.47
CA ILE A 130 -7.16 13.14 -12.14
C ILE A 130 -6.58 12.55 -13.41
N VAL A 131 -5.31 12.81 -13.67
CA VAL A 131 -4.61 12.28 -14.84
C VAL A 131 -3.72 11.13 -14.38
N PHE A 132 -3.87 9.98 -15.02
CA PHE A 132 -3.00 8.83 -14.86
C PHE A 132 -2.18 8.61 -16.14
N ALA A 133 -0.89 8.87 -16.09
CA ALA A 133 0.03 8.78 -17.21
C ALA A 133 0.77 7.44 -17.21
N ALA A 134 0.26 6.48 -17.98
CA ALA A 134 0.71 5.09 -17.98
C ALA A 134 2.15 4.91 -18.47
N CYS A 135 2.68 5.86 -19.25
CA CYS A 135 4.07 5.85 -19.71
C CYS A 135 5.08 5.94 -18.57
N PHE A 136 4.69 6.49 -17.41
CA PHE A 136 5.54 6.55 -16.21
C PHE A 136 5.47 5.29 -15.34
N LEU A 137 4.79 4.23 -15.77
CA LEU A 137 4.79 2.98 -15.01
C LEU A 137 6.16 2.27 -15.05
N PRO A 138 6.52 1.52 -13.99
CA PRO A 138 7.73 0.71 -13.94
C PRO A 138 7.81 -0.28 -15.10
N ASP A 139 9.03 -0.59 -15.54
CA ASP A 139 9.28 -1.62 -16.54
C ASP A 139 9.35 -3.01 -15.89
N SER A 140 8.68 -4.01 -16.47
CA SER A 140 8.68 -5.39 -15.95
C SER A 140 10.02 -6.10 -16.06
N SER A 141 11.02 -5.50 -16.70
CA SER A 141 12.39 -6.03 -16.71
C SER A 141 13.09 -5.95 -15.36
N ARG A 142 12.56 -5.19 -14.40
CA ARG A 142 13.13 -5.07 -13.06
C ARG A 142 12.87 -6.32 -12.22
N THR A 143 13.84 -6.70 -11.40
CA THR A 143 13.74 -7.85 -10.47
C THR A 143 12.74 -7.60 -9.34
N ASP A 144 12.61 -6.34 -8.90
CA ASP A 144 11.72 -5.88 -7.83
C ASP A 144 10.37 -5.36 -8.37
N TYR A 145 10.01 -5.64 -9.62
CA TYR A 145 8.84 -5.04 -10.29
C TYR A 145 7.54 -5.15 -9.47
N ASN A 146 7.25 -6.32 -8.91
CA ASN A 146 6.02 -6.52 -8.12
C ASN A 146 6.02 -5.64 -6.86
N TYR A 147 7.15 -5.55 -6.16
CA TYR A 147 7.30 -4.71 -4.97
C TYR A 147 7.10 -3.23 -5.29
N VAL A 148 7.70 -2.75 -6.38
CA VAL A 148 7.53 -1.37 -6.85
C VAL A 148 6.08 -1.11 -7.25
N MET A 149 5.45 -2.03 -8.00
CA MET A 149 4.07 -1.88 -8.45
C MET A 149 3.06 -1.89 -7.30
N GLU A 150 3.29 -2.70 -6.27
CA GLU A 150 2.45 -2.70 -5.07
C GLU A 150 2.55 -1.37 -4.32
N ASN A 151 3.76 -0.90 -4.02
CA ASN A 151 3.96 0.41 -3.40
C ASN A 151 3.40 1.56 -4.26
N LEU A 152 3.51 1.46 -5.60
CA LEU A 152 3.02 2.49 -6.51
C LEU A 152 1.51 2.54 -6.50
N PHE A 153 0.87 1.38 -6.41
CA PHE A 153 -0.57 1.30 -6.31
C PHE A 153 -1.08 1.93 -5.01
N LEU A 154 -0.43 1.65 -3.88
CA LEU A 154 -0.76 2.29 -2.60
C LEU A 154 -0.56 3.81 -2.66
N TYR A 155 0.51 4.25 -3.31
CA TYR A 155 0.76 5.67 -3.55
C TYR A 155 -0.35 6.30 -4.40
N VAL A 156 -0.77 5.64 -5.48
CA VAL A 156 -1.83 6.14 -6.36
C VAL A 156 -3.16 6.22 -5.61
N ILE A 157 -3.57 5.19 -4.87
CA ILE A 157 -4.82 5.23 -4.09
C ILE A 157 -4.75 6.31 -3.01
N SER A 158 -3.72 6.32 -2.18
CA SER A 158 -3.59 7.31 -1.10
C SER A 158 -3.55 8.74 -1.63
N THR A 159 -2.97 8.95 -2.82
CA THR A 159 -2.98 10.27 -3.45
C THR A 159 -4.35 10.60 -4.03
N LEU A 160 -5.07 9.64 -4.62
CA LEU A 160 -6.46 9.83 -5.04
C LEU A 160 -7.35 10.26 -3.86
N GLU A 161 -7.24 9.58 -2.71
CA GLU A 161 -8.03 9.93 -1.52
C GLU A 161 -7.81 11.35 -1.04
N LEU A 162 -6.60 11.89 -1.20
CA LEU A 162 -6.26 13.27 -0.84
C LEU A 162 -6.70 14.29 -1.88
N MET A 163 -6.70 13.91 -3.16
CA MET A 163 -7.09 14.82 -4.25
C MET A 163 -8.60 14.95 -4.41
N VAL A 164 -9.38 13.94 -4.01
CA VAL A 164 -10.82 13.89 -4.30
C VAL A 164 -11.68 13.81 -3.03
N ALA A 165 -12.39 14.90 -2.77
CA ALA A 165 -13.39 14.97 -1.71
C ALA A 165 -14.72 14.33 -2.17
N GLU A 166 -15.20 14.75 -3.35
CA GLU A 166 -16.49 14.36 -3.91
C GLU A 166 -16.31 13.67 -5.27
N ASP A 167 -17.12 14.06 -6.25
CA ASP A 167 -17.16 13.52 -7.60
C ASP A 167 -15.91 13.94 -8.40
N TYR A 168 -15.41 13.04 -9.23
CA TYR A 168 -14.19 13.26 -10.00
C TYR A 168 -14.15 12.44 -11.28
N MET A 169 -13.25 12.80 -12.20
CA MET A 169 -12.98 12.05 -13.42
C MET A 169 -11.53 11.56 -13.43
N ILE A 170 -11.29 10.39 -14.01
CA ILE A 170 -9.94 9.91 -14.32
C ILE A 170 -9.73 9.98 -15.82
N VAL A 171 -8.61 10.58 -16.23
CA VAL A 171 -8.06 10.51 -17.58
C VAL A 171 -6.85 9.58 -17.55
N TYR A 172 -7.00 8.39 -18.13
CA TYR A 172 -5.93 7.42 -18.28
C TYR A 172 -5.25 7.63 -19.65
N LEU A 173 -4.05 8.21 -19.64
CA LEU A 173 -3.23 8.40 -20.84
C LEU A 173 -2.41 7.14 -21.10
N ASN A 174 -2.81 6.37 -22.13
CA ASN A 174 -2.10 5.17 -22.54
C ASN A 174 -1.08 5.40 -23.67
N GLY A 175 -1.03 6.62 -24.22
CA GLY A 175 -0.14 6.98 -25.32
C GLY A 175 1.30 6.49 -25.08
N ALA A 176 1.90 5.90 -26.12
CA ALA A 176 3.29 5.42 -26.11
C ALA A 176 3.67 4.43 -24.98
N THR A 177 2.72 3.77 -24.32
CA THR A 177 3.03 2.87 -23.20
C THR A 177 3.34 1.44 -23.67
N PRO A 178 4.57 0.93 -23.50
CA PRO A 178 4.91 -0.45 -23.88
C PRO A 178 4.20 -1.47 -23.00
N ARG A 179 3.84 -2.63 -23.58
CA ARG A 179 3.18 -3.73 -22.86
C ARG A 179 3.92 -4.18 -21.59
N ARG A 180 5.24 -4.14 -21.59
CA ARG A 180 6.09 -4.50 -20.44
C ARG A 180 5.92 -3.58 -19.23
N ARG A 181 5.29 -2.42 -19.38
CA ARG A 181 4.95 -1.53 -18.24
C ARG A 181 3.55 -1.78 -17.68
N MET A 182 2.79 -2.66 -18.31
CA MET A 182 1.39 -2.88 -17.97
C MET A 182 1.21 -4.04 -17.00
N PRO A 183 0.49 -3.83 -15.87
CA PRO A 183 0.17 -4.91 -14.96
C PRO A 183 -0.72 -5.97 -15.64
N GLY A 184 -0.65 -7.18 -15.13
CA GLY A 184 -1.47 -8.30 -15.59
C GLY A 184 -2.91 -8.28 -15.05
N LEU A 185 -3.70 -9.25 -15.49
CA LEU A 185 -5.11 -9.40 -15.12
C LEU A 185 -5.32 -9.55 -13.60
N GLY A 186 -4.50 -10.38 -12.94
CA GLY A 186 -4.61 -10.64 -11.50
C GLY A 186 -4.36 -9.38 -10.67
N TRP A 187 -3.38 -8.58 -11.08
CA TRP A 187 -3.10 -7.28 -10.47
C TRP A 187 -4.27 -6.32 -10.68
N MET A 188 -4.81 -6.21 -11.91
CA MET A 188 -5.98 -5.35 -12.18
C MET A 188 -7.19 -5.70 -11.31
N LYS A 189 -7.45 -7.00 -11.10
CA LYS A 189 -8.50 -7.48 -10.21
C LYS A 189 -8.22 -7.08 -8.76
N LYS A 190 -7.02 -7.36 -8.23
CA LYS A 190 -6.60 -6.98 -6.87
C LYS A 190 -6.73 -5.47 -6.67
N CYS A 191 -6.33 -4.69 -7.66
CA CYS A 191 -6.44 -3.24 -7.62
C CYS A 191 -7.88 -2.76 -7.51
N TYR A 192 -8.79 -3.25 -8.35
CA TYR A 192 -10.20 -2.90 -8.25
C TYR A 192 -10.82 -3.26 -6.88
N GLN A 193 -10.36 -4.34 -6.25
CA GLN A 193 -10.83 -4.78 -4.93
C GLN A 193 -10.31 -3.89 -3.80
N MET A 194 -9.07 -3.40 -3.91
CA MET A 194 -8.45 -2.53 -2.91
C MET A 194 -8.91 -1.07 -2.97
N ILE A 195 -9.45 -0.61 -4.11
CA ILE A 195 -10.00 0.76 -4.20
C ILE A 195 -11.24 0.87 -3.29
N ASP A 196 -11.21 1.88 -2.41
CA ASP A 196 -12.30 2.13 -1.49
C ASP A 196 -13.66 2.33 -2.23
N ARG A 197 -14.74 1.94 -1.55
CA ARG A 197 -16.10 2.03 -2.10
C ARG A 197 -16.47 3.48 -2.44
N ARG A 198 -16.03 4.47 -1.65
CA ARG A 198 -16.26 5.91 -1.89
C ARG A 198 -15.63 6.33 -3.21
N LEU A 199 -14.34 6.05 -3.41
CA LEU A 199 -13.62 6.38 -4.63
C LEU A 199 -14.29 5.78 -5.88
N ARG A 200 -14.74 4.53 -5.81
CA ARG A 200 -15.46 3.88 -6.93
C ARG A 200 -16.82 4.51 -7.21
N LYS A 201 -17.54 4.97 -6.18
CA LYS A 201 -18.85 5.59 -6.33
C LYS A 201 -18.75 6.98 -6.95
N ASN A 202 -17.84 7.80 -6.41
CA ASN A 202 -17.67 9.20 -6.77
C ASN A 202 -17.02 9.42 -8.15
N LEU A 203 -16.33 8.40 -8.68
CA LEU A 203 -15.83 8.45 -10.05
C LEU A 203 -16.99 8.67 -11.04
N LYS A 204 -16.98 9.72 -11.85
CA LYS A 204 -18.00 9.97 -12.88
C LYS A 204 -17.65 9.33 -14.20
N SER A 205 -16.41 9.49 -14.63
CA SER A 205 -15.91 8.93 -15.88
C SER A 205 -14.47 8.46 -15.72
N PHE A 206 -14.16 7.34 -16.38
CA PHE A 206 -12.82 6.81 -16.56
C PHE A 206 -12.50 6.84 -18.05
N ILE A 207 -11.86 7.91 -18.50
CA ILE A 207 -11.57 8.16 -19.91
C ILE A 207 -10.20 7.57 -20.25
N ILE A 208 -10.17 6.56 -21.11
CA ILE A 208 -8.94 5.92 -21.60
C ILE A 208 -8.59 6.52 -22.94
N VAL A 209 -7.48 7.25 -22.97
CA VAL A 209 -6.96 7.95 -24.15
C VAL A 209 -5.91 7.08 -24.83
N HIS A 210 -6.04 6.91 -26.14
CA HIS A 210 -5.22 6.00 -26.96
C HIS A 210 -5.21 4.55 -26.46
N PRO A 211 -6.38 3.91 -26.27
CA PRO A 211 -6.46 2.56 -25.72
C PRO A 211 -5.73 1.55 -26.62
N SER A 212 -4.76 0.83 -26.05
CA SER A 212 -4.14 -0.31 -26.73
C SER A 212 -5.11 -1.50 -26.83
N TRP A 213 -4.85 -2.40 -27.78
CA TRP A 213 -5.59 -3.68 -27.87
C TRP A 213 -5.51 -4.45 -26.56
N PHE A 214 -4.35 -4.45 -25.92
CA PHE A 214 -4.13 -5.13 -24.64
C PHE A 214 -5.06 -4.62 -23.52
N ILE A 215 -5.18 -3.29 -23.36
CA ILE A 215 -6.08 -2.71 -22.35
C ILE A 215 -7.54 -3.05 -22.65
N ARG A 216 -7.95 -2.96 -23.91
CA ARG A 216 -9.31 -3.33 -24.32
C ARG A 216 -9.63 -4.78 -23.96
N THR A 217 -8.69 -5.69 -24.24
CA THR A 217 -8.82 -7.12 -23.91
C THR A 217 -8.86 -7.35 -22.40
N ILE A 218 -7.95 -6.75 -21.62
CA ILE A 218 -7.98 -6.88 -20.16
C ILE A 218 -9.29 -6.37 -19.59
N LEU A 219 -9.75 -5.18 -20.00
CA LEU A 219 -11.00 -4.62 -19.48
C LEU A 219 -12.21 -5.50 -19.84
N ALA A 220 -12.25 -6.05 -21.06
CA ALA A 220 -13.28 -7.00 -21.47
C ALA A 220 -13.27 -8.28 -20.60
N VAL A 221 -12.09 -8.84 -20.33
CA VAL A 221 -11.93 -10.06 -19.51
C VAL A 221 -12.18 -9.80 -18.02
N THR A 222 -11.84 -8.60 -17.51
CA THR A 222 -12.11 -8.23 -16.11
C THR A 222 -13.56 -7.85 -15.85
N ARG A 223 -14.36 -7.57 -16.90
CA ARG A 223 -15.74 -7.08 -16.79
C ARG A 223 -16.63 -7.89 -15.82
N PRO A 224 -16.56 -9.24 -15.74
CA PRO A 224 -17.35 -10.02 -14.78
C PRO A 224 -17.02 -9.72 -13.31
N PHE A 225 -15.83 -9.21 -13.01
CA PHE A 225 -15.36 -8.92 -11.65
C PHE A 225 -15.56 -7.45 -11.25
N ILE A 226 -15.94 -6.60 -12.20
CA ILE A 226 -16.14 -5.17 -12.01
C ILE A 226 -17.65 -4.90 -12.04
N SER A 227 -18.13 -3.99 -11.19
CA SER A 227 -19.55 -3.67 -11.18
C SER A 227 -20.01 -3.11 -12.54
N SER A 228 -21.23 -3.44 -12.96
CA SER A 228 -21.82 -2.91 -14.20
C SER A 228 -21.82 -1.36 -14.18
N LYS A 229 -22.12 -0.75 -13.02
CA LYS A 229 -22.06 0.70 -12.82
C LYS A 229 -20.67 1.28 -13.07
N PHE A 230 -19.61 0.62 -12.63
CA PHE A 230 -18.25 1.08 -12.91
C PHE A 230 -17.89 0.87 -14.38
N SER A 231 -18.24 -0.27 -14.96
CA SER A 231 -18.01 -0.55 -16.39
C SER A 231 -18.64 0.50 -17.29
N SER A 232 -19.83 1.01 -16.94
CA SER A 232 -20.52 2.08 -17.67
C SER A 232 -19.82 3.45 -17.58
N LYS A 233 -18.87 3.64 -16.67
CA LYS A 233 -18.06 4.86 -16.55
C LYS A 233 -16.85 4.85 -17.48
N ILE A 234 -16.49 3.70 -18.05
CA ILE A 234 -15.31 3.56 -18.90
C ILE A 234 -15.63 4.10 -20.30
N GLN A 235 -14.85 5.07 -20.73
CA GLN A 235 -14.96 5.69 -22.06
C GLN A 235 -13.63 5.56 -22.79
N TYR A 236 -13.68 5.31 -24.10
CA TYR A 236 -12.50 5.18 -24.94
C TYR A 236 -12.42 6.36 -25.90
N VAL A 237 -11.25 7.01 -25.92
CA VAL A 237 -10.96 8.15 -26.76
C VAL A 237 -9.68 7.85 -27.54
N ASN A 238 -9.70 8.05 -28.86
CA ASN A 238 -8.58 7.67 -29.73
C ASN A 238 -7.63 8.83 -30.01
N THR A 239 -8.01 10.08 -29.70
CA THR A 239 -7.20 11.27 -29.96
C THR A 239 -7.29 12.29 -28.82
N LEU A 240 -6.27 13.14 -28.68
CA LEU A 240 -6.32 14.27 -27.73
C LEU A 240 -7.37 15.33 -28.12
N ALA A 241 -7.71 15.41 -29.41
CA ALA A 241 -8.77 16.29 -29.89
C ALA A 241 -10.14 15.87 -29.33
N GLU A 242 -10.47 14.58 -29.42
CA GLU A 242 -11.68 14.02 -28.79
C GLU A 242 -11.69 14.26 -27.27
N LEU A 243 -10.55 14.14 -26.58
CA LEU A 243 -10.47 14.41 -25.14
C LEU A 243 -10.79 15.87 -24.82
N ARG A 244 -10.28 16.81 -25.63
CA ARG A 244 -10.48 18.25 -25.46
C ARG A 244 -11.95 18.66 -25.56
N GLU A 245 -12.76 17.93 -26.30
CA GLU A 245 -14.21 18.17 -26.37
C GLU A 245 -14.95 17.68 -25.11
N MET A 246 -14.30 16.85 -24.27
CA MET A 246 -14.92 16.26 -23.08
C MET A 246 -14.54 16.97 -21.78
N ILE A 247 -13.33 17.54 -21.69
CA ILE A 247 -12.81 18.16 -20.47
C ILE A 247 -12.00 19.43 -20.76
N PRO A 248 -11.91 20.37 -19.80
CA PRO A 248 -10.93 21.44 -19.84
C PRO A 248 -9.51 20.85 -19.84
N MET A 249 -8.63 21.39 -20.69
CA MET A 249 -7.29 20.87 -20.94
C MET A 249 -6.17 21.77 -20.40
N GLU A 250 -6.51 22.90 -19.80
CA GLU A 250 -5.56 23.96 -19.40
C GLU A 250 -4.50 23.48 -18.40
N TYR A 251 -4.87 22.52 -17.53
CA TYR A 251 -4.00 21.98 -16.49
C TYR A 251 -3.68 20.48 -16.71
N VAL A 252 -4.08 19.91 -17.85
CA VAL A 252 -3.80 18.51 -18.19
C VAL A 252 -2.40 18.44 -18.81
N HIS A 253 -1.43 17.94 -18.05
CA HIS A 253 -0.10 17.69 -18.58
C HIS A 253 -0.07 16.39 -19.40
N ILE A 254 0.13 16.52 -20.71
CA ILE A 254 0.42 15.39 -21.59
C ILE A 254 1.93 15.12 -21.53
N PRO A 255 2.37 13.88 -21.22
CA PRO A 255 3.77 13.50 -21.29
C PRO A 255 4.33 13.69 -22.71
N ASP A 256 5.59 14.15 -22.79
CA ASP A 256 6.33 14.32 -24.06
C ASP A 256 6.54 13.00 -24.82
#